data_AF-A0A5N0DNR5-F1
#
_entry.id   AF-A0A5N0DNR5-F1
#
_cell.length_a   1.000
_cell.length_b   1.000
_cell.length_c   1.000
_cell.angle_alpha   90.00
_cell.angle_beta   90.00
_cell.angle_gamma   90.00
#
_symmetry.space_group_name_H-M   'P 1'
#
loop_
_entity.id
_entity.type
_entity.pdbx_description
1 polymer ?
#
loop_
_entity_poly.entity_id
_entity_poly.type
_entity_poly.pdbx_seq_one_letter_code
_entity_poly.pdbx_strand_id
1 'polypeptide(L)'
;MQHPLPRCSAPKRRRGLDRFGWYEPRSEGAWTTTRQAEAWNVATRRRRSRQDGVLAGLNTLTQELEIVDAFAAYGSETSGINIVVIGDIGRGKSSWIKTVCVLRQLVANRQVVILDKKPQAGLGEYTPLAHTLGAQSIRFRVGGHGACLNLLDPAISARGDHRGGIDGVVPAGQEALVIAVLTDAMARELDEKEKAAVGAALSAVTTQARQAGRDPVIRDLALRLLDPNPEDGNGFGPRWSERALEWGLEPGLALLRLAERDLRGLVDAPTSPAVRTALESHPLVHFDLSALPTEGPALRVVMTTANTWLANKLAARSSHYQQTILVVEEGWHVAAGSTGEVFRGNVKLSRGLGLSTIAAFHHPADQPSDSPARALMSEASIVVLFGQSRADDATETVRLYRLPAGTEDTLVRLGRGQCLVKIGTRDPFLLTHIRSPQEMLLTDTDAAITGRHTPDHATTAAEEAAS
;
A
#
# COMPACT_ATOMS: atom_id res chain seq x y z
N MET A 1 -15.43 13.90 56.51
CA MET A 1 -16.55 13.88 55.54
C MET A 1 -16.31 14.99 54.52
N GLN A 2 -15.85 14.65 53.32
CA GLN A 2 -15.71 15.62 52.23
C GLN A 2 -17.04 15.69 51.48
N HIS A 3 -17.60 16.89 51.33
CA HIS A 3 -18.80 17.11 50.51
C HIS A 3 -18.49 16.75 49.04
N PRO A 4 -19.40 16.05 48.33
CA PRO A 4 -19.21 15.79 46.90
C PRO A 4 -19.21 17.12 46.14
N LEU A 5 -18.18 17.33 45.31
CA LEU A 5 -18.10 18.48 44.41
C LEU A 5 -19.36 18.56 43.52
N PRO A 6 -19.91 19.76 43.28
CA PRO A 6 -21.05 19.91 42.38
C PRO A 6 -20.64 19.50 40.96
N ARG A 7 -21.33 18.50 40.40
CA ARG A 7 -21.11 18.04 39.03
C ARG A 7 -21.53 19.15 38.06
N CYS A 8 -20.63 19.53 37.14
CA CYS A 8 -20.98 20.41 36.03
C CYS A 8 -22.18 19.83 35.27
N SER A 9 -23.24 20.62 35.09
CA SER A 9 -24.37 20.23 34.26
C SER A 9 -23.90 20.00 32.84
N ALA A 10 -24.32 18.89 32.24
CA ALA A 10 -23.95 18.60 30.87
C ALA A 10 -24.47 19.72 29.95
N PRO A 11 -23.67 20.20 28.98
CA PRO A 11 -24.10 21.28 28.09
C PRO A 11 -25.39 20.90 27.35
N LYS A 12 -26.33 21.86 27.27
CA LYS A 12 -27.65 21.68 26.66
C LYS A 12 -27.51 21.38 25.17
N ARG A 13 -28.11 20.28 24.71
CA ARG A 13 -28.20 19.92 23.28
C ARG A 13 -29.50 20.44 22.66
N ARG A 14 -29.43 20.86 21.40
CA ARG A 14 -30.62 21.15 20.58
C ARG A 14 -31.07 19.87 19.87
N ARG A 15 -32.31 19.43 20.09
CA ARG A 15 -32.88 18.18 19.52
C ARG A 15 -32.76 18.09 17.99
N GLY A 16 -32.91 19.22 17.29
CA GLY A 16 -32.75 19.26 15.83
C GLY A 16 -31.34 18.88 15.39
N LEU A 17 -30.31 19.44 16.04
CA LEU A 17 -28.90 19.16 15.73
C LEU A 17 -28.50 17.72 16.11
N ASP A 18 -29.04 17.20 17.21
CA ASP A 18 -28.81 15.81 17.64
C ASP A 18 -29.37 14.81 16.62
N ARG A 19 -30.55 15.09 16.03
CA ARG A 19 -31.14 14.28 14.95
C ARG A 19 -30.29 14.24 13.68
N PHE A 20 -29.51 15.29 13.42
CA PHE A 20 -28.60 15.38 12.29
C PHE A 20 -27.15 14.96 12.64
N GLY A 21 -26.93 14.35 13.81
CA GLY A 21 -25.61 13.83 14.21
C GLY A 21 -24.56 14.90 14.53
N TRP A 22 -24.99 16.14 14.79
CA TRP A 22 -24.07 17.27 15.05
C TRP A 22 -23.37 17.20 16.42
N TYR A 23 -23.78 16.27 17.28
CA TYR A 23 -23.16 16.04 18.57
C TYR A 23 -22.67 14.59 18.66
N GLU A 24 -21.54 14.37 19.32
CA GLU A 24 -21.03 13.04 19.66
C GLU A 24 -22.14 12.20 20.34
N PRO A 25 -22.33 10.91 20.01
CA PRO A 25 -23.27 10.05 20.72
C PRO A 25 -22.91 10.01 22.21
N ARG A 26 -23.79 10.53 23.07
CA ARG A 26 -23.62 10.30 24.51
C ARG A 26 -24.12 8.90 24.80
N SER A 27 -23.26 8.05 25.35
CA SER A 27 -23.74 6.85 26.03
C SER A 27 -24.65 7.30 27.16
N GLU A 28 -25.92 6.91 27.10
CA GLU A 28 -26.84 7.13 28.21
C GLU A 28 -26.31 6.37 29.42
N GLY A 29 -25.91 7.09 30.47
CA GLY A 29 -25.37 6.47 31.67
C GLY A 29 -26.44 5.66 32.38
N ALA A 30 -26.16 4.41 32.75
CA ALA A 30 -27.07 3.62 33.57
C ALA A 30 -27.04 4.10 35.03
N TRP A 31 -28.20 4.20 35.66
CA TRP A 31 -28.30 4.45 37.11
C TRP A 31 -27.85 3.19 37.84
N THR A 32 -26.77 3.29 38.63
CA THR A 32 -26.20 2.15 39.35
C THR A 32 -25.85 2.55 40.78
N THR A 33 -26.06 1.63 41.72
CA THR A 33 -25.52 1.77 43.08
C THR A 33 -24.04 1.38 43.09
N THR A 34 -23.25 1.88 44.05
CA THR A 34 -21.81 1.55 44.14
C THR A 34 -21.53 0.04 44.10
N ARG A 35 -22.42 -0.77 44.70
CA ARG A 35 -22.35 -2.24 44.73
C ARG A 35 -22.72 -2.91 43.40
N GLN A 36 -23.72 -2.38 42.68
CA GLN A 36 -24.04 -2.86 41.33
C GLN A 36 -22.96 -2.46 40.32
N ALA A 37 -22.32 -1.30 40.52
CA ALA A 37 -21.20 -0.83 39.74
C ALA A 37 -19.95 -1.71 39.90
N GLU A 38 -19.78 -2.44 41.01
CA GLU A 38 -18.67 -3.39 41.21
C GLU A 38 -18.76 -4.59 40.26
N ALA A 39 -19.96 -5.16 40.08
CA ALA A 39 -20.19 -6.23 39.11
C ALA A 39 -20.05 -5.72 37.67
N TRP A 40 -20.57 -4.52 37.39
CA TRP A 40 -20.42 -3.88 36.10
C TRP A 40 -18.98 -3.52 35.79
N ASN A 41 -18.15 -3.14 36.77
CA ASN A 41 -16.72 -2.86 36.58
C ASN A 41 -15.99 -4.03 35.90
N VAL A 42 -16.36 -5.28 36.16
CA VAL A 42 -15.71 -6.42 35.49
C VAL A 42 -16.10 -6.51 34.00
N ALA A 43 -17.36 -6.19 33.68
CA ALA A 43 -17.88 -6.19 32.31
C ALA A 43 -17.49 -4.92 31.51
N THR A 44 -17.47 -3.75 32.13
CA THR A 44 -17.11 -2.47 31.49
C THR A 44 -15.61 -2.19 31.47
N ARG A 45 -14.81 -2.70 32.42
CA ARG A 45 -13.34 -2.58 32.34
C ARG A 45 -12.75 -3.34 31.15
N ARG A 46 -13.49 -4.29 30.57
CA ARG A 46 -13.08 -5.00 29.35
C ARG A 46 -13.61 -4.36 28.07
N ARG A 47 -14.62 -3.48 28.15
CA ARG A 47 -15.13 -2.75 26.99
C ARG A 47 -14.10 -1.76 26.49
N ARG A 48 -13.58 -2.00 25.30
CA ARG A 48 -12.70 -1.04 24.63
C ARG A 48 -13.57 -0.01 23.92
N SER A 49 -13.32 1.26 24.22
CA SER A 49 -14.12 2.40 23.82
C SER A 49 -13.63 3.07 22.53
N ARG A 50 -12.93 2.35 21.63
CA ARG A 50 -12.53 2.95 20.36
C ARG A 50 -13.81 3.20 19.56
N GLN A 51 -14.06 4.46 19.21
CA GLN A 51 -15.25 4.90 18.49
C GLN A 51 -14.91 5.44 17.09
N ASP A 52 -13.63 5.56 16.77
CA ASP A 52 -13.09 6.12 15.55
C ASP A 52 -12.32 5.07 14.73
N GLY A 53 -12.47 5.12 13.39
CA GLY A 53 -11.87 4.20 12.44
C GLY A 53 -12.85 3.20 11.84
N VAL A 54 -12.34 2.28 11.03
CA VAL A 54 -13.16 1.27 10.36
C VAL A 54 -13.42 0.04 11.23
N LEU A 55 -14.68 -0.39 11.27
CA LEU A 55 -15.02 -1.68 11.87
C LEU A 55 -14.30 -2.81 11.12
N ALA A 56 -13.78 -3.79 11.84
CA ALA A 56 -13.16 -4.96 11.25
C ALA A 56 -13.97 -6.24 11.53
N GLY A 57 -14.56 -6.35 12.71
CA GLY A 57 -15.29 -7.56 13.09
C GLY A 57 -15.84 -7.51 14.50
N LEU A 58 -16.16 -8.69 15.00
CA LEU A 58 -16.49 -8.91 16.39
C LEU A 58 -15.34 -9.63 17.07
N ASN A 59 -15.03 -9.23 18.30
CA ASN A 59 -14.18 -10.02 19.17
C ASN A 59 -14.78 -11.43 19.30
N THR A 60 -14.02 -12.47 18.96
CA THR A 60 -14.56 -13.84 18.89
C THR A 60 -15.10 -14.31 20.25
N LEU A 61 -14.48 -13.85 21.35
CA LEU A 61 -14.85 -14.25 22.71
C LEU A 61 -15.96 -13.37 23.30
N THR A 62 -15.84 -12.04 23.17
CA THR A 62 -16.76 -11.11 23.84
C THR A 62 -17.94 -10.66 22.97
N GLN A 63 -17.89 -10.92 21.66
CA GLN A 63 -18.84 -10.43 20.65
C GLN A 63 -18.93 -8.89 20.59
N GLU A 64 -17.93 -8.19 21.11
CA GLU A 64 -17.83 -6.73 21.01
C GLU A 64 -17.29 -6.30 19.66
N LEU A 65 -17.66 -5.10 19.21
CA LEU A 65 -17.14 -4.54 17.96
C LEU A 65 -15.64 -4.24 18.09
N GLU A 66 -14.87 -4.70 17.11
CA GLU A 66 -13.43 -4.47 17.03
C GLU A 66 -13.10 -3.64 15.79
N ILE A 67 -12.44 -2.50 16.02
CA ILE A 67 -11.95 -1.59 14.98
C ILE A 67 -10.48 -1.92 14.71
N VAL A 68 -10.14 -2.10 13.44
CA VAL A 68 -8.75 -2.29 12.99
C VAL A 68 -8.49 -1.29 11.88
N ASP A 69 -7.87 -0.18 12.27
CA ASP A 69 -7.68 0.99 11.43
C ASP A 69 -6.32 1.63 11.73
N ALA A 70 -5.45 1.69 10.72
CA ALA A 70 -4.07 2.15 10.93
C ALA A 70 -3.98 3.59 11.40
N PHE A 71 -4.79 4.48 10.81
CA PHE A 71 -4.72 5.89 11.13
C PHE A 71 -5.40 6.22 12.46
N ALA A 72 -6.50 5.55 12.78
CA ALA A 72 -7.13 5.71 14.09
C ALA A 72 -6.22 5.13 15.21
N ALA A 73 -5.55 4.00 14.96
CA ALA A 73 -4.66 3.37 15.94
C ALA A 73 -3.37 4.16 16.19
N TYR A 74 -2.97 5.00 15.25
CA TYR A 74 -1.75 5.79 15.32
C TYR A 74 -1.75 6.77 16.51
N GLY A 75 -0.62 6.85 17.22
CA GLY A 75 -0.41 7.75 18.36
C GLY A 75 -1.04 7.29 19.68
N SER A 76 -2.04 6.41 19.63
CA SER A 76 -2.72 5.87 20.81
C SER A 76 -2.31 4.43 21.12
N GLU A 77 -2.27 3.54 20.12
CA GLU A 77 -1.98 2.12 20.29
C GLU A 77 -0.71 1.67 19.56
N THR A 78 -0.33 2.40 18.50
CA THR A 78 0.82 2.08 17.67
C THR A 78 1.53 3.34 17.20
N SER A 79 2.85 3.23 17.01
CA SER A 79 3.68 4.27 16.40
C SER A 79 3.90 4.06 14.90
N GLY A 80 3.33 3.01 14.30
CA GLY A 80 3.40 2.72 12.86
C GLY A 80 2.03 2.41 12.28
N ILE A 81 1.90 2.66 10.97
CA ILE A 81 0.62 2.60 10.24
C ILE A 81 0.57 1.50 9.18
N ASN A 82 1.62 0.70 9.03
CA ASN A 82 1.64 -0.38 8.05
C ASN A 82 0.96 -1.63 8.63
N ILE A 83 0.20 -2.32 7.78
CA ILE A 83 -0.56 -3.53 8.11
C ILE A 83 0.03 -4.72 7.35
N VAL A 84 0.22 -5.83 8.04
CA VAL A 84 0.54 -7.11 7.39
C VAL A 84 -0.54 -8.13 7.68
N VAL A 85 -0.95 -8.85 6.64
CA VAL A 85 -1.98 -9.90 6.71
C VAL A 85 -1.34 -11.24 6.37
N ILE A 86 -1.36 -12.20 7.29
CA ILE A 86 -0.71 -13.52 7.12
C ILE A 86 -1.74 -14.62 7.25
N GLY A 87 -1.58 -15.70 6.47
CA GLY A 87 -2.34 -16.94 6.63
C GLY A 87 -2.53 -17.71 5.32
N ASP A 88 -3.12 -18.89 5.39
CA ASP A 88 -3.25 -19.74 4.20
C ASP A 88 -4.25 -19.20 3.15
N ILE A 89 -4.19 -19.77 1.95
CA ILE A 89 -5.21 -19.60 0.91
C ILE A 89 -6.58 -20.04 1.46
N GLY A 90 -7.65 -19.32 1.11
CA GLY A 90 -9.02 -19.67 1.52
C GLY A 90 -9.43 -19.31 2.94
N ARG A 91 -8.53 -18.75 3.77
CA ARG A 91 -8.83 -18.41 5.18
C ARG A 91 -9.59 -17.10 5.38
N GLY A 92 -9.75 -16.29 4.33
CA GLY A 92 -10.51 -15.03 4.38
C GLY A 92 -9.66 -13.75 4.29
N LYS A 93 -8.36 -13.85 4.04
CA LYS A 93 -7.45 -12.69 3.86
C LYS A 93 -7.95 -11.68 2.83
N SER A 94 -8.13 -12.11 1.58
CA SER A 94 -8.59 -11.24 0.48
C SER A 94 -9.92 -10.58 0.80
N SER A 95 -10.87 -11.33 1.38
CA SER A 95 -12.15 -10.74 1.79
C SER A 95 -11.98 -9.68 2.88
N TRP A 96 -11.07 -9.87 3.83
CA TRP A 96 -10.79 -8.89 4.90
C TRP A 96 -10.06 -7.65 4.38
N ILE A 97 -9.10 -7.82 3.46
CA ILE A 97 -8.40 -6.68 2.83
C ILE A 97 -9.40 -5.87 2.00
N LYS A 98 -10.18 -6.51 1.13
CA LYS A 98 -11.19 -5.84 0.30
C LYS A 98 -12.25 -5.10 1.13
N THR A 99 -12.66 -5.62 2.29
CA THR A 99 -13.61 -4.91 3.15
C THR A 99 -12.94 -3.86 4.03
N VAL A 100 -12.02 -4.25 4.90
CA VAL A 100 -11.45 -3.41 5.96
C VAL A 100 -10.41 -2.45 5.43
N CYS A 101 -9.59 -2.85 4.47
CA CYS A 101 -8.52 -2.04 3.90
C CYS A 101 -8.90 -1.34 2.59
N VAL A 102 -10.03 -1.67 1.96
CA VAL A 102 -10.48 -0.98 0.74
C VAL A 102 -11.85 -0.34 0.95
N LEU A 103 -12.94 -1.10 0.97
CA LEU A 103 -14.30 -0.56 0.96
C LEU A 103 -14.58 0.40 2.13
N ARG A 104 -14.27 -0.02 3.36
CA ARG A 104 -14.51 0.79 4.56
C ARG A 104 -13.58 2.00 4.63
N GLN A 105 -12.39 1.92 4.02
CA GLN A 105 -11.45 3.05 3.93
C GLN A 105 -11.97 4.14 3.00
N LEU A 106 -12.58 3.75 1.87
CA LEU A 106 -13.25 4.69 0.97
C LEU A 106 -14.40 5.42 1.68
N VAL A 107 -15.20 4.69 2.48
CA VAL A 107 -16.26 5.29 3.31
C VAL A 107 -15.69 6.25 4.37
N ALA A 108 -14.50 5.95 4.90
CA ALA A 108 -13.76 6.84 5.80
C ALA A 108 -13.09 8.04 5.09
N ASN A 109 -13.44 8.30 3.82
CA ASN A 109 -12.92 9.39 3.00
C ASN A 109 -11.39 9.34 2.80
N ARG A 110 -10.85 8.13 2.62
CA ARG A 110 -9.43 7.89 2.33
C ARG A 110 -9.26 7.42 0.90
N GLN A 111 -8.11 7.76 0.30
CA GLN A 111 -7.76 7.23 -1.01
C GLN A 111 -7.19 5.82 -0.86
N VAL A 112 -7.52 4.93 -1.78
CA VAL A 112 -7.00 3.56 -1.84
C VAL A 112 -6.37 3.33 -3.20
N VAL A 113 -5.10 2.89 -3.19
CA VAL A 113 -4.35 2.49 -4.37
C VAL A 113 -4.04 1.01 -4.27
N ILE A 114 -4.32 0.25 -5.33
CA ILE A 114 -4.17 -1.21 -5.34
C ILE A 114 -3.17 -1.62 -6.43
N LEU A 115 -2.13 -2.34 -6.03
CA LEU A 115 -1.22 -3.06 -6.92
C LEU A 115 -1.67 -4.51 -7.01
N ASP A 116 -2.41 -4.85 -8.06
CA ASP A 116 -3.11 -6.12 -8.18
C ASP A 116 -2.37 -7.10 -9.11
N LYS A 117 -1.50 -7.92 -8.53
CA LYS A 117 -0.75 -8.95 -9.29
C LYS A 117 -1.53 -10.26 -9.45
N LYS A 118 -2.51 -10.53 -8.58
CA LYS A 118 -3.12 -11.85 -8.48
C LYS A 118 -4.13 -12.06 -9.62
N PRO A 119 -3.91 -13.02 -10.53
CA PRO A 119 -4.79 -13.22 -11.67
C PRO A 119 -6.09 -13.92 -11.25
N GLN A 120 -7.21 -13.44 -11.79
CA GLN A 120 -8.53 -14.04 -11.70
C GLN A 120 -9.22 -13.92 -13.06
N ALA A 121 -9.50 -15.07 -13.71
CA ALA A 121 -10.13 -15.13 -15.03
C ALA A 121 -9.45 -14.24 -16.12
N GLY A 122 -8.12 -14.12 -16.06
CA GLY A 122 -7.34 -13.32 -17.03
C GLY A 122 -7.29 -11.82 -16.76
N LEU A 123 -7.78 -11.36 -15.60
CA LEU A 123 -7.70 -9.98 -15.08
C LEU A 123 -7.17 -10.00 -13.64
N GLY A 124 -7.02 -8.84 -13.01
CA GLY A 124 -6.71 -8.74 -11.58
C GLY A 124 -7.89 -9.14 -10.67
N GLU A 125 -7.59 -9.64 -9.46
CA GLU A 125 -8.58 -10.04 -8.45
C GLU A 125 -9.51 -8.89 -8.01
N TYR A 126 -9.04 -7.64 -8.12
CA TYR A 126 -9.76 -6.42 -7.75
C TYR A 126 -10.46 -5.75 -8.94
N THR A 127 -10.30 -6.26 -10.16
CA THR A 127 -10.94 -5.69 -11.35
C THR A 127 -12.47 -5.60 -11.20
N PRO A 128 -13.21 -6.64 -10.75
CA PRO A 128 -14.66 -6.53 -10.54
C PRO A 128 -15.03 -5.44 -9.53
N LEU A 129 -14.28 -5.36 -8.42
CA LEU A 129 -14.49 -4.35 -7.39
C LEU A 129 -14.27 -2.93 -7.94
N ALA A 130 -13.22 -2.73 -8.73
CA ALA A 130 -12.95 -1.45 -9.38
C ALA A 130 -14.09 -1.03 -10.31
N HIS A 131 -14.57 -1.94 -11.16
CA HIS A 131 -15.70 -1.69 -12.06
C HIS A 131 -16.98 -1.32 -11.31
N THR A 132 -17.34 -2.08 -10.26
CA THR A 132 -18.54 -1.79 -9.47
C THR A 132 -18.48 -0.44 -8.78
N LEU A 133 -17.28 0.03 -8.42
CA LEU A 133 -17.07 1.33 -7.78
C LEU A 133 -16.78 2.46 -8.77
N GLY A 134 -16.92 2.23 -10.09
CA GLY A 134 -16.67 3.23 -11.13
C GLY A 134 -15.20 3.58 -11.34
N ALA A 135 -14.27 2.86 -10.70
CA ALA A 135 -12.84 3.04 -10.90
C ALA A 135 -12.37 2.36 -12.19
N GLN A 136 -11.51 3.02 -12.96
CA GLN A 136 -10.86 2.40 -14.10
C GLN A 136 -9.83 1.35 -13.64
N SER A 137 -9.90 0.14 -14.22
CA SER A 137 -8.86 -0.87 -14.07
C SER A 137 -7.72 -0.58 -15.05
N ILE A 138 -6.59 -0.06 -14.55
CA ILE A 138 -5.46 0.38 -15.37
C ILE A 138 -4.49 -0.79 -15.53
N ARG A 139 -4.53 -1.42 -16.70
CA ARG A 139 -3.82 -2.67 -16.95
C ARG A 139 -2.44 -2.46 -17.56
N PHE A 140 -1.41 -3.07 -16.96
CA PHE A 140 -0.03 -3.04 -17.44
C PHE A 140 0.30 -4.30 -18.23
N ARG A 141 0.96 -4.15 -19.39
CA ARG A 141 1.36 -5.25 -20.28
C ARG A 141 2.67 -4.90 -20.99
N VAL A 142 3.62 -5.85 -20.98
CA VAL A 142 4.84 -5.73 -21.79
C VAL A 142 4.48 -5.66 -23.27
N GLY A 143 5.21 -4.85 -24.03
CA GLY A 143 5.06 -4.70 -25.48
C GLY A 143 4.27 -3.47 -25.94
N GLY A 144 3.78 -2.63 -25.01
CA GLY A 144 3.14 -1.34 -25.34
C GLY A 144 1.63 -1.41 -25.58
N HIS A 145 0.98 -2.53 -25.22
CA HIS A 145 -0.48 -2.69 -25.33
C HIS A 145 -1.23 -2.44 -24.01
N GLY A 146 -0.58 -1.80 -23.04
CA GLY A 146 -1.13 -1.49 -21.72
C GLY A 146 -0.74 -0.08 -21.26
N ALA A 147 -0.98 0.19 -19.99
CA ALA A 147 -0.56 1.43 -19.36
C ALA A 147 0.96 1.50 -19.19
N CYS A 148 1.47 2.72 -19.28
CA CYS A 148 2.85 3.07 -18.99
C CYS A 148 2.91 3.99 -17.77
N LEU A 149 3.84 3.72 -16.87
CA LEU A 149 4.20 4.57 -15.75
C LEU A 149 5.67 4.97 -15.91
N ASN A 150 5.92 6.21 -16.32
CA ASN A 150 7.25 6.68 -16.65
C ASN A 150 8.19 6.62 -15.44
N LEU A 151 9.32 5.93 -15.58
CA LEU A 151 10.34 5.87 -14.53
C LEU A 151 10.97 7.24 -14.24
N LEU A 152 10.99 8.13 -15.23
CA LEU A 152 11.48 9.50 -15.14
C LEU A 152 10.32 10.52 -15.09
N ASP A 153 9.12 10.12 -14.61
CA ASP A 153 7.98 11.04 -14.48
C ASP A 153 8.40 12.29 -13.69
N PRO A 154 8.15 13.51 -14.18
CA PRO A 154 8.47 14.74 -13.46
C PRO A 154 7.80 14.90 -12.09
N ALA A 155 6.75 14.13 -11.80
CA ALA A 155 6.16 14.05 -10.47
C ALA A 155 7.08 13.37 -9.44
N ILE A 156 8.05 12.57 -9.89
CA ILE A 156 9.14 12.05 -9.06
C ILE A 156 10.23 13.11 -9.02
N SER A 157 10.59 13.55 -7.82
CA SER A 157 11.65 14.53 -7.64
C SER A 157 12.99 13.99 -8.21
N ALA A 158 13.79 14.86 -8.83
CA ALA A 158 15.08 14.42 -9.38
C ALA A 158 16.05 13.96 -8.27
N ARG A 159 16.05 14.70 -7.14
CA ARG A 159 16.96 14.50 -5.98
C ARG A 159 16.25 14.48 -4.61
N GLY A 160 14.93 14.32 -4.58
CA GLY A 160 14.18 14.34 -3.31
C GLY A 160 13.60 15.70 -2.92
N ASP A 161 13.86 16.76 -3.68
CA ASP A 161 13.37 18.11 -3.35
C ASP A 161 11.87 18.25 -3.67
N HIS A 162 11.08 18.58 -2.64
CA HIS A 162 9.64 18.79 -2.76
C HIS A 162 9.24 20.22 -2.35
N ARG A 163 8.66 20.99 -3.27
CA ARG A 163 7.96 22.23 -2.91
C ARG A 163 6.67 21.86 -2.17
N GLY A 164 6.53 22.30 -0.91
CA GLY A 164 5.36 22.02 -0.07
C GLY A 164 5.39 20.68 0.67
N GLY A 165 6.52 19.96 0.61
CA GLY A 165 6.75 18.75 1.41
C GLY A 165 7.10 19.05 2.87
N ILE A 166 7.02 18.03 3.73
CA ILE A 166 7.43 18.12 5.12
C ILE A 166 8.96 18.07 5.20
N ASP A 167 9.56 19.02 5.92
CA ASP A 167 11.01 19.03 6.18
C ASP A 167 11.47 17.68 6.77
N GLY A 168 12.46 17.05 6.13
CA GLY A 168 13.02 15.76 6.54
C GLY A 168 12.31 14.51 6.02
N VAL A 169 11.19 14.65 5.28
CA VAL A 169 10.52 13.53 4.60
C VAL A 169 10.84 13.58 3.11
N VAL A 170 11.85 12.82 2.70
CA VAL A 170 12.37 12.82 1.32
C VAL A 170 12.26 11.41 0.73
N PRO A 171 11.21 11.12 -0.06
CA PRO A 171 11.13 9.92 -0.88
C PRO A 171 12.31 9.77 -1.82
N ALA A 172 12.53 8.53 -2.30
CA ALA A 172 13.51 8.29 -3.33
C ALA A 172 13.21 9.12 -4.60
N GLY A 173 14.25 9.74 -5.15
CA GLY A 173 14.18 10.49 -6.40
C GLY A 173 14.42 9.63 -7.64
N GLN A 174 14.34 10.26 -8.81
CA GLN A 174 14.55 9.62 -10.11
C GLN A 174 15.93 8.95 -10.21
N GLU A 175 16.98 9.60 -9.72
CA GLU A 175 18.36 9.07 -9.77
C GLU A 175 18.50 7.76 -8.98
N ALA A 176 17.98 7.73 -7.75
CA ALA A 176 17.99 6.54 -6.89
C ALA A 176 17.20 5.39 -7.52
N LEU A 177 16.05 5.70 -8.15
CA LEU A 177 15.24 4.70 -8.84
C LEU A 177 15.96 4.12 -10.07
N VAL A 178 16.58 4.98 -10.89
CA VAL A 178 17.37 4.54 -12.07
C VAL A 178 18.55 3.67 -11.64
N ILE A 179 19.32 4.10 -10.64
CA ILE A 179 20.47 3.34 -10.13
C ILE A 179 20.00 1.98 -9.62
N ALA A 180 18.91 1.91 -8.87
CA ALA A 180 18.37 0.65 -8.38
C ALA A 180 17.96 -0.31 -9.52
N VAL A 181 17.31 0.22 -10.56
CA VAL A 181 16.94 -0.58 -11.75
C VAL A 181 18.17 -1.06 -12.51
N LEU A 182 19.20 -0.22 -12.64
CA LEU A 182 20.45 -0.59 -13.30
C LEU A 182 21.22 -1.65 -12.51
N THR A 183 21.35 -1.50 -11.19
CA THR A 183 22.00 -2.49 -10.33
C THR A 183 21.36 -3.86 -10.48
N ASP A 184 20.02 -3.93 -10.43
CA ASP A 184 19.29 -5.19 -10.60
C ASP A 184 19.44 -5.75 -12.02
N ALA A 185 19.43 -4.90 -13.05
CA ALA A 185 19.51 -5.32 -14.45
C ALA A 185 20.92 -5.75 -14.89
N MET A 186 21.95 -5.19 -14.26
CA MET A 186 23.37 -5.50 -14.50
C MET A 186 23.88 -6.59 -13.56
N ALA A 187 23.10 -6.96 -12.53
CA ALA A 187 23.45 -7.95 -11.51
C ALA A 187 24.78 -7.65 -10.80
N ARG A 188 25.11 -6.36 -10.66
CA ARG A 188 26.27 -5.84 -9.94
C ARG A 188 26.00 -4.41 -9.50
N GLU A 189 26.71 -3.97 -8.45
CA GLU A 189 26.70 -2.56 -8.08
C GLU A 189 27.34 -1.70 -9.19
N LEU A 190 26.79 -0.50 -9.37
CA LEU A 190 27.41 0.53 -10.20
C LEU A 190 28.58 1.14 -9.43
N ASP A 191 29.67 1.43 -10.14
CA ASP A 191 30.79 2.16 -9.56
C ASP A 191 30.49 3.68 -9.49
N GLU A 192 31.36 4.45 -8.83
CA GLU A 192 31.16 5.89 -8.65
C GLU A 192 31.23 6.69 -9.96
N LYS A 193 31.92 6.17 -10.98
CA LYS A 193 31.99 6.81 -12.31
C LYS A 193 30.67 6.62 -13.05
N GLU A 194 30.13 5.42 -13.01
CA GLU A 194 28.83 5.07 -13.60
C GLU A 194 27.71 5.85 -12.93
N LYS A 195 27.67 5.91 -11.59
CA LYS A 195 26.70 6.73 -10.85
C LYS A 195 26.80 8.20 -11.25
N ALA A 196 28.02 8.73 -11.31
CA ALA A 196 28.26 10.11 -11.72
C ALA A 196 27.77 10.40 -13.14
N ALA A 197 28.02 9.49 -14.10
CA ALA A 197 27.54 9.61 -15.47
C ALA A 197 26.00 9.56 -15.53
N VAL A 198 25.37 8.64 -14.80
CA VAL A 198 23.90 8.54 -14.68
C VAL A 198 23.31 9.84 -14.14
N GLY A 199 23.87 10.39 -13.06
CA GLY A 199 23.40 11.66 -12.48
C GLY A 199 23.54 12.85 -13.44
N ALA A 200 24.68 12.96 -14.13
CA ALA A 200 24.92 14.02 -15.12
C ALA A 200 23.96 13.92 -16.31
N ALA A 201 23.85 12.72 -16.90
CA ALA A 201 22.96 12.46 -18.04
C ALA A 201 21.48 12.67 -17.67
N LEU A 202 21.06 12.22 -16.49
CA LEU A 202 19.69 12.42 -16.00
C LEU A 202 19.35 13.91 -15.86
N SER A 203 20.27 14.71 -15.31
CA SER A 203 20.12 16.16 -15.19
C SER A 203 19.99 16.82 -16.57
N ALA A 204 20.86 16.45 -17.52
CA ALA A 204 20.83 16.97 -18.89
C ALA A 204 19.52 16.63 -19.62
N VAL A 205 19.14 15.34 -19.61
CA VAL A 205 17.92 14.85 -20.28
C VAL A 205 16.67 15.48 -19.68
N THR A 206 16.59 15.57 -18.36
CA THR A 206 15.44 16.20 -17.69
C THR A 206 15.34 17.68 -18.04
N THR A 207 16.47 18.39 -18.09
CA THR A 207 16.50 19.82 -18.47
C THR A 207 16.08 20.02 -19.91
N GLN A 208 16.63 19.22 -20.84
CA GLN A 208 16.29 19.28 -22.25
C GLN A 208 14.82 18.93 -22.51
N ALA A 209 14.30 17.89 -21.86
CA ALA A 209 12.90 17.49 -22.00
C ALA A 209 11.96 18.61 -21.51
N ARG A 210 12.26 19.24 -20.36
CA ARG A 210 11.51 20.39 -19.85
C ARG A 210 11.53 21.57 -20.82
N GLN A 211 12.68 21.91 -21.40
CA GLN A 211 12.79 22.99 -22.40
C GLN A 211 11.99 22.68 -23.66
N ALA A 212 11.89 21.41 -24.04
CA ALA A 212 11.09 20.94 -25.17
C ALA A 212 9.60 20.71 -24.83
N GLY A 213 9.16 20.98 -23.60
CA GLY A 213 7.77 20.80 -23.17
C GLY A 213 7.29 19.34 -23.15
N ARG A 214 8.19 18.38 -22.93
CA ARG A 214 7.89 16.94 -22.89
C ARG A 214 8.41 16.27 -21.61
N ASP A 215 7.86 15.11 -21.28
CA ASP A 215 8.39 14.28 -20.21
C ASP A 215 9.69 13.58 -20.68
N PRO A 216 10.76 13.52 -19.86
CA PRO A 216 11.93 12.69 -20.15
C PRO A 216 11.56 11.21 -19.99
N VAL A 217 12.15 10.32 -20.78
CA VAL A 217 11.92 8.86 -20.66
C VAL A 217 13.24 8.10 -20.58
N ILE A 218 13.22 6.86 -20.09
CA ILE A 218 14.46 6.07 -19.90
C ILE A 218 15.24 5.83 -21.19
N ARG A 219 14.57 5.85 -22.35
CA ARG A 219 15.24 5.75 -23.64
C ARG A 219 16.09 6.98 -23.94
N ASP A 220 15.64 8.18 -23.58
CA ASP A 220 16.42 9.41 -23.73
C ASP A 220 17.68 9.35 -22.86
N LEU A 221 17.53 8.87 -21.62
CA LEU A 221 18.64 8.68 -20.70
C LEU A 221 19.65 7.66 -21.22
N ALA A 222 19.16 6.52 -21.74
CA ALA A 222 20.02 5.49 -22.31
C ALA A 222 20.84 6.03 -23.49
N LEU A 223 20.18 6.73 -24.43
CA LEU A 223 20.86 7.32 -25.58
C LEU A 223 21.86 8.40 -25.16
N ARG A 224 21.53 9.22 -24.16
CA ARG A 224 22.46 10.22 -23.62
C ARG A 224 23.70 9.61 -22.97
N LEU A 225 23.54 8.48 -22.29
CA LEU A 225 24.66 7.76 -21.67
C LEU A 225 25.57 7.09 -22.70
N LEU A 226 25.02 6.68 -23.84
CA LEU A 226 25.76 6.07 -24.95
C LEU A 226 26.47 7.09 -25.83
N ASP A 227 25.88 8.26 -25.99
CA ASP A 227 26.40 9.36 -26.83
C ASP A 227 26.23 10.70 -26.09
N PRO A 228 27.08 10.97 -25.06
CA PRO A 228 27.00 12.21 -24.29
C PRO A 228 27.54 13.40 -25.08
N ASN A 229 27.01 14.60 -24.82
CA ASN A 229 27.59 15.80 -25.41
C ASN A 229 28.89 16.16 -24.67
N PRO A 230 29.80 16.90 -25.33
CA PRO A 230 30.99 17.44 -24.68
C PRO A 230 30.70 18.20 -23.37
N GLU A 231 29.55 18.89 -23.30
CA GLU A 231 29.14 19.68 -22.14
C GLU A 231 28.80 18.83 -20.90
N ASP A 232 28.43 17.56 -21.05
CA ASP A 232 28.08 16.69 -19.91
C ASP A 232 29.29 16.40 -19.01
N GLY A 233 30.49 16.46 -19.59
CA GLY A 233 31.75 16.30 -18.87
C GLY A 233 32.13 17.51 -18.00
N ASN A 234 31.53 18.68 -18.23
CA ASN A 234 31.96 19.94 -17.61
C ASN A 234 31.87 19.91 -16.07
N GLY A 235 30.93 19.13 -15.51
CA GLY A 235 30.76 18.98 -14.06
C GLY A 235 31.92 18.28 -13.35
N PHE A 236 32.80 17.59 -14.08
CA PHE A 236 33.94 16.83 -13.51
C PHE A 236 35.27 17.59 -13.51
N GLY A 237 35.22 18.86 -13.93
CA GLY A 237 36.39 19.73 -14.06
C GLY A 237 37.25 19.41 -15.29
N PRO A 238 38.17 20.33 -15.66
CA PRO A 238 38.88 20.28 -16.94
C PRO A 238 39.74 19.03 -17.14
N ARG A 239 40.21 18.41 -16.05
CA ARG A 239 41.07 17.23 -16.10
C ARG A 239 40.31 15.97 -16.52
N TRP A 240 39.04 15.87 -16.15
CA TRP A 240 38.24 14.64 -16.30
C TRP A 240 37.08 14.81 -17.28
N SER A 241 36.83 16.01 -17.80
CA SER A 241 35.69 16.32 -18.65
C SER A 241 35.59 15.43 -19.89
N GLU A 242 36.71 15.14 -20.57
CA GLU A 242 36.71 14.23 -21.72
C GLU A 242 36.53 12.77 -21.30
N ARG A 243 37.27 12.33 -20.27
CA ARG A 243 37.25 10.93 -19.83
C ARG A 243 35.91 10.51 -19.21
N ALA A 244 35.20 11.46 -18.61
CA ALA A 244 33.88 11.22 -18.01
C ALA A 244 32.80 10.85 -19.03
N LEU A 245 32.97 11.26 -20.29
CA LEU A 245 32.05 10.92 -21.39
C LEU A 245 32.02 9.41 -21.68
N GLU A 246 33.05 8.66 -21.28
CA GLU A 246 33.09 7.21 -21.49
C GLU A 246 32.40 6.41 -20.37
N TRP A 247 32.12 7.03 -19.21
CA TRP A 247 31.66 6.33 -18.01
C TRP A 247 30.21 5.81 -18.11
N GLY A 248 29.42 6.34 -19.06
CA GLY A 248 28.01 5.98 -19.25
C GLY A 248 27.76 4.71 -20.07
N LEU A 249 28.78 4.13 -20.70
CA LEU A 249 28.59 3.09 -21.72
C LEU A 249 27.81 1.86 -21.22
N GLU A 250 28.27 1.24 -20.13
CA GLU A 250 27.62 0.03 -19.58
C GLU A 250 26.21 0.29 -19.04
N PRO A 251 25.99 1.33 -18.20
CA PRO A 251 24.64 1.77 -17.81
C PRO A 251 23.72 2.08 -19.00
N GLY A 252 24.24 2.75 -20.03
CA GLY A 252 23.49 3.12 -21.22
C GLY A 252 23.02 1.90 -22.01
N LEU A 253 23.90 0.91 -22.22
CA LEU A 253 23.56 -0.35 -22.89
C LEU A 253 22.52 -1.14 -22.09
N ALA A 254 22.68 -1.21 -20.76
CA ALA A 254 21.74 -1.90 -19.88
C ALA A 254 20.35 -1.24 -19.92
N LEU A 255 20.29 0.09 -19.82
CA LEU A 255 19.03 0.84 -19.85
C LEU A 255 18.33 0.75 -21.21
N LEU A 256 19.09 0.80 -22.31
CA LEU A 256 18.54 0.64 -23.65
C LEU A 256 17.94 -0.76 -23.84
N ARG A 257 18.64 -1.82 -23.39
CA ARG A 257 18.12 -3.20 -23.40
C ARG A 257 16.81 -3.30 -22.64
N LEU A 258 16.73 -2.70 -21.45
CA LEU A 258 15.49 -2.70 -20.65
C LEU A 258 14.35 -1.99 -21.39
N ALA A 259 14.60 -0.78 -21.91
CA ALA A 259 13.61 0.01 -22.63
C ALA A 259 13.07 -0.71 -23.88
N GLU A 260 13.95 -1.38 -24.64
CA GLU A 260 13.56 -2.01 -25.91
C GLU A 260 13.01 -3.44 -25.74
N ARG A 261 13.24 -4.08 -24.58
CA ARG A 261 12.85 -5.46 -24.31
C ARG A 261 12.03 -5.58 -23.02
N ASP A 262 12.69 -5.79 -21.89
CA ASP A 262 12.06 -6.29 -20.66
C ASP A 262 11.00 -5.34 -20.07
N LEU A 263 11.17 -4.04 -20.28
CA LEU A 263 10.30 -2.97 -19.77
C LEU A 263 9.55 -2.23 -20.88
N ARG A 264 9.59 -2.74 -22.11
CA ARG A 264 8.97 -2.09 -23.27
C ARG A 264 7.48 -1.86 -23.04
N GLY A 265 7.06 -0.61 -23.17
CA GLY A 265 5.69 -0.16 -22.95
C GLY A 265 5.26 0.00 -21.49
N LEU A 266 6.14 -0.26 -20.52
CA LEU A 266 5.81 -0.21 -19.09
C LEU A 266 6.30 1.07 -18.42
N VAL A 267 7.52 1.51 -18.73
CA VAL A 267 8.16 2.67 -18.08
C VAL A 267 8.99 3.55 -19.01
N ASP A 268 8.93 3.28 -20.31
CA ASP A 268 9.74 3.83 -21.41
C ASP A 268 9.03 4.91 -22.23
N ALA A 269 7.81 5.28 -21.84
CA ALA A 269 7.00 6.34 -22.45
C ALA A 269 6.44 7.28 -21.37
N PRO A 270 5.90 8.46 -21.73
CA PRO A 270 5.21 9.32 -20.77
C PRO A 270 4.13 8.56 -19.99
N THR A 271 3.94 8.92 -18.72
CA THR A 271 2.94 8.29 -17.86
C THR A 271 1.56 8.43 -18.49
N SER A 272 0.87 7.31 -18.66
CA SER A 272 -0.42 7.27 -19.33
C SER A 272 -1.44 8.20 -18.66
N PRO A 273 -2.27 8.94 -19.43
CA PRO A 273 -3.26 9.85 -18.88
C PRO A 273 -4.19 9.17 -17.86
N ALA A 274 -4.60 7.93 -18.11
CA ALA A 274 -5.42 7.13 -17.20
C ALA A 274 -4.82 7.02 -15.78
N VAL A 275 -3.50 6.88 -15.66
CA VAL A 275 -2.81 6.83 -14.36
C VAL A 275 -2.92 8.18 -13.65
N ARG A 276 -2.64 9.28 -14.36
CA ARG A 276 -2.70 10.64 -13.79
C ARG A 276 -4.13 10.99 -13.36
N THR A 277 -5.11 10.74 -14.23
CA THR A 277 -6.52 11.01 -13.98
C THR A 277 -7.03 10.21 -12.78
N ALA A 278 -6.81 8.88 -12.74
CA ALA A 278 -7.34 8.06 -11.65
C ALA A 278 -6.91 8.54 -10.26
N LEU A 279 -5.65 8.94 -10.11
CA LEU A 279 -5.11 9.43 -8.83
C LEU A 279 -5.61 10.81 -8.42
N GLU A 280 -6.04 11.63 -9.37
CA GLU A 280 -6.55 12.98 -9.11
C GLU A 280 -8.07 13.03 -8.98
N SER A 281 -8.79 12.14 -9.67
CA SER A 281 -10.25 12.21 -9.80
C SER A 281 -10.99 11.10 -9.07
N HIS A 282 -10.32 10.05 -8.60
CA HIS A 282 -11.00 8.88 -8.03
C HIS A 282 -10.42 8.47 -6.66
N PRO A 283 -11.27 8.15 -5.66
CA PRO A 283 -10.81 7.69 -4.35
C PRO A 283 -10.25 6.26 -4.39
N LEU A 284 -10.62 5.47 -5.40
CA LEU A 284 -10.05 4.14 -5.65
C LEU A 284 -9.23 4.15 -6.95
N VAL A 285 -7.97 3.72 -6.86
CA VAL A 285 -7.05 3.57 -7.99
C VAL A 285 -6.64 2.11 -8.08
N HIS A 286 -6.87 1.49 -9.23
CA HIS A 286 -6.58 0.08 -9.46
C HIS A 286 -5.55 -0.10 -10.57
N PHE A 287 -4.36 -0.57 -10.22
CA PHE A 287 -3.32 -0.99 -11.15
C PHE A 287 -3.38 -2.51 -11.30
N ASP A 288 -3.88 -2.96 -12.46
CA ASP A 288 -3.90 -4.38 -12.83
C ASP A 288 -2.53 -4.80 -13.37
N LEU A 289 -1.79 -5.52 -12.54
CA LEU A 289 -0.46 -6.07 -12.82
C LEU A 289 -0.53 -7.57 -13.16
N SER A 290 -1.73 -8.15 -13.25
CA SER A 290 -1.94 -9.59 -13.44
C SER A 290 -1.30 -10.15 -14.71
N ALA A 291 -1.17 -9.31 -15.74
CA ALA A 291 -0.57 -9.68 -17.02
C ALA A 291 0.96 -9.56 -17.05
N LEU A 292 1.58 -9.01 -16.01
CA LEU A 292 3.03 -8.92 -15.93
C LEU A 292 3.63 -10.29 -15.56
N PRO A 293 4.76 -10.67 -16.19
CA PRO A 293 5.45 -11.89 -15.84
C PRO A 293 5.95 -11.81 -14.39
N THR A 294 5.88 -12.95 -13.69
CA THR A 294 6.40 -13.09 -12.33
C THR A 294 7.93 -13.08 -12.33
N GLU A 295 8.52 -13.66 -13.36
CA GLU A 295 9.96 -13.66 -13.60
C GLU A 295 10.43 -12.37 -14.29
N GLY A 296 11.69 -12.02 -14.06
CA GLY A 296 12.32 -10.85 -14.65
C GLY A 296 12.03 -9.53 -13.91
N PRO A 297 12.46 -8.39 -14.48
CA PRO A 297 12.44 -7.10 -13.78
C PRO A 297 11.08 -6.37 -13.86
N ALA A 298 10.23 -6.70 -14.84
CA ALA A 298 9.03 -5.93 -15.19
C ALA A 298 8.10 -5.64 -13.99
N LEU A 299 7.68 -6.69 -13.28
CA LEU A 299 6.77 -6.55 -12.14
C LEU A 299 7.37 -5.68 -11.04
N ARG A 300 8.63 -5.97 -10.65
CA ARG A 300 9.33 -5.24 -9.59
C ARG A 300 9.50 -3.77 -9.94
N VAL A 301 9.98 -3.48 -11.15
CA VAL A 301 10.20 -2.11 -11.61
C VAL A 301 8.90 -1.33 -11.65
N VAL A 302 7.80 -1.89 -12.16
CA VAL A 302 6.50 -1.22 -12.18
C VAL A 302 5.99 -0.95 -10.76
N MET A 303 6.07 -1.93 -9.85
CA MET A 303 5.61 -1.76 -8.46
C MET A 303 6.45 -0.74 -7.69
N THR A 304 7.79 -0.77 -7.82
CA THR A 304 8.68 0.21 -7.20
C THR A 304 8.47 1.61 -7.80
N THR A 305 8.27 1.72 -9.11
CA THR A 305 7.97 3.00 -9.76
C THR A 305 6.62 3.54 -9.29
N ALA A 306 5.58 2.70 -9.19
CA ALA A 306 4.26 3.09 -8.69
C ALA A 306 4.31 3.58 -7.24
N ASN A 307 5.01 2.87 -6.37
CA ASN A 307 5.19 3.28 -4.98
C ASN A 307 6.01 4.58 -4.87
N THR A 308 7.09 4.71 -5.65
CA THR A 308 7.94 5.92 -5.64
C THR A 308 7.18 7.14 -6.17
N TRP A 309 6.44 6.97 -7.26
CA TRP A 309 5.57 7.99 -7.82
C TRP A 309 4.51 8.43 -6.82
N LEU A 310 3.84 7.47 -6.16
CA LEU A 310 2.84 7.76 -5.13
C LEU A 310 3.47 8.50 -3.95
N ALA A 311 4.61 8.03 -3.43
CA ALA A 311 5.30 8.67 -2.32
C ALA A 311 5.70 10.11 -2.62
N ASN A 312 6.24 10.38 -3.82
CA ASN A 312 6.61 11.73 -4.24
C ASN A 312 5.38 12.65 -4.43
N LYS A 313 4.28 12.12 -4.98
CA LYS A 313 3.01 12.87 -5.11
C LYS A 313 2.41 13.21 -3.74
N LEU A 314 2.43 12.26 -2.80
CA LEU A 314 1.95 12.48 -1.44
C LEU A 314 2.85 13.44 -0.67
N ALA A 315 4.17 13.37 -0.86
CA ALA A 315 5.11 14.34 -0.30
C ALA A 315 4.79 15.77 -0.78
N ALA A 316 4.50 15.94 -2.08
CA ALA A 316 4.11 17.26 -2.62
C ALA A 316 2.75 17.78 -2.12
N ARG A 317 1.90 16.92 -1.55
CA ARG A 317 0.55 17.26 -1.05
C ARG A 317 0.38 17.01 0.44
N SER A 318 1.46 16.77 1.19
CA SER A 318 1.41 16.40 2.60
C SER A 318 0.75 17.48 3.48
N SER A 319 0.79 18.74 3.03
CA SER A 319 0.08 19.87 3.65
C SER A 319 -1.46 19.75 3.62
N HIS A 320 -2.01 18.85 2.79
CA HIS A 320 -3.45 18.60 2.70
C HIS A 320 -3.95 17.49 3.64
N TYR A 321 -3.06 16.86 4.42
CA TYR A 321 -3.38 15.85 5.43
C TYR A 321 -4.27 14.69 4.92
N GLN A 322 -4.16 14.35 3.63
CA GLN A 322 -4.90 13.26 3.03
C GLN A 322 -4.30 11.91 3.43
N GLN A 323 -5.15 10.98 3.83
CA GLN A 323 -4.77 9.63 4.21
C GLN A 323 -4.93 8.68 3.02
N THR A 324 -3.86 7.93 2.72
CA THR A 324 -3.81 7.00 1.59
C THR A 324 -3.49 5.59 2.05
N ILE A 325 -4.20 4.63 1.50
CA ILE A 325 -3.98 3.20 1.66
C ILE A 325 -3.33 2.67 0.39
N LEU A 326 -2.19 1.99 0.50
CA LEU A 326 -1.57 1.24 -0.59
C LEU A 326 -1.71 -0.25 -0.30
N VAL A 327 -2.57 -0.93 -1.06
CA VAL A 327 -2.71 -2.38 -1.03
C VAL A 327 -1.74 -3.00 -2.03
N VAL A 328 -0.85 -3.85 -1.54
CA VAL A 328 0.13 -4.58 -2.34
C VAL A 328 -0.18 -6.07 -2.24
N GLU A 329 -0.94 -6.57 -3.21
CA GLU A 329 -1.20 -8.01 -3.33
C GLU A 329 0.09 -8.72 -3.76
N GLU A 330 0.41 -9.85 -3.10
CA GLU A 330 1.66 -10.60 -3.32
C GLU A 330 2.94 -9.76 -3.13
N GLY A 331 2.97 -8.89 -2.12
CA GLY A 331 4.03 -7.90 -1.88
C GLY A 331 5.44 -8.45 -1.63
N TRP A 332 5.63 -9.77 -1.50
CA TRP A 332 6.96 -10.38 -1.39
C TRP A 332 7.80 -10.19 -2.67
N HIS A 333 7.17 -10.14 -3.84
CA HIS A 333 7.88 -9.97 -5.12
C HIS A 333 8.69 -8.67 -5.18
N VAL A 334 8.24 -7.62 -4.49
CA VAL A 334 8.83 -6.28 -4.57
C VAL A 334 9.99 -6.09 -3.62
N ALA A 335 10.16 -6.97 -2.63
CA ALA A 335 11.09 -6.69 -1.56
C ALA A 335 12.56 -6.98 -1.96
N ALA A 336 12.83 -7.88 -2.90
CA ALA A 336 14.19 -8.29 -3.27
C ALA A 336 14.92 -7.29 -4.19
N GLY A 337 16.26 -7.27 -4.10
CA GLY A 337 17.13 -6.45 -4.94
C GLY A 337 17.14 -4.96 -4.57
N SER A 338 17.89 -4.16 -5.34
CA SER A 338 18.03 -2.72 -5.11
C SER A 338 16.71 -1.98 -5.32
N THR A 339 15.85 -2.43 -6.24
CA THR A 339 14.49 -1.87 -6.40
C THR A 339 13.61 -2.10 -5.18
N GLY A 340 13.82 -3.20 -4.44
CA GLY A 340 13.13 -3.47 -3.19
C GLY A 340 13.64 -2.62 -2.02
N GLU A 341 14.91 -2.24 -2.00
CA GLU A 341 15.45 -1.29 -1.03
C GLU A 341 14.82 0.09 -1.18
N VAL A 342 14.63 0.57 -2.41
CA VAL A 342 13.89 1.81 -2.70
C VAL A 342 12.45 1.71 -2.21
N PHE A 343 11.77 0.60 -2.51
CA PHE A 343 10.41 0.37 -2.04
C PHE A 343 10.31 0.44 -0.51
N ARG A 344 11.21 -0.25 0.19
CA ARG A 344 11.28 -0.26 1.66
C ARG A 344 11.62 1.11 2.24
N GLY A 345 12.53 1.84 1.61
CA GLY A 345 12.84 3.23 1.97
C GLY A 345 11.59 4.09 1.99
N ASN A 346 10.77 4.01 0.94
CA ASN A 346 9.49 4.74 0.87
C ASN A 346 8.47 4.25 1.91
N VAL A 347 8.41 2.95 2.20
CA VAL A 347 7.53 2.40 3.25
C VAL A 347 7.89 2.94 4.64
N LYS A 348 9.16 3.20 4.93
CA LYS A 348 9.58 3.84 6.20
C LYS A 348 9.09 5.28 6.34
N LEU A 349 8.84 5.96 5.22
CA LEU A 349 8.32 7.34 5.17
C LEU A 349 6.79 7.41 5.29
N SER A 350 6.11 6.26 5.25
CA SER A 350 4.65 6.08 5.41
C SER A 350 3.99 7.10 6.33
N ARG A 351 4.52 7.25 7.55
CA ARG A 351 3.96 8.13 8.59
C ARG A 351 3.97 9.60 8.20
N GLY A 352 5.07 10.10 7.64
CA GLY A 352 5.18 11.48 7.19
C GLY A 352 4.31 11.78 5.97
N LEU A 353 4.05 10.75 5.16
CA LEU A 353 3.26 10.87 3.93
C LEU A 353 1.76 10.61 4.11
N GLY A 354 1.34 10.16 5.31
CA GLY A 354 -0.03 9.68 5.50
C GLY A 354 -0.35 8.44 4.67
N LEU A 355 0.65 7.61 4.36
CA LEU A 355 0.55 6.43 3.49
C LEU A 355 0.64 5.14 4.30
N SER A 356 -0.47 4.43 4.50
CA SER A 356 -0.47 3.09 5.11
C SER A 356 -0.29 2.02 4.03
N THR A 357 0.74 1.19 4.16
CA THR A 357 0.97 0.06 3.24
C THR A 357 0.40 -1.22 3.82
N ILE A 358 -0.34 -1.97 3.02
CA ILE A 358 -0.94 -3.26 3.35
C ILE A 358 -0.30 -4.32 2.47
N ALA A 359 0.35 -5.31 3.11
CA ALA A 359 0.95 -6.44 2.41
C ALA A 359 0.39 -7.76 2.93
N ALA A 360 0.07 -8.67 2.02
CA ALA A 360 -0.43 -10.00 2.32
C ALA A 360 0.65 -11.06 2.08
N PHE A 361 0.72 -12.05 2.98
CA PHE A 361 1.64 -13.19 2.88
C PHE A 361 0.93 -14.51 3.20
N HIS A 362 1.40 -15.58 2.57
CA HIS A 362 0.88 -16.94 2.78
C HIS A 362 1.74 -17.74 3.75
N HIS A 363 3.03 -17.87 3.44
CA HIS A 363 3.96 -18.74 4.16
C HIS A 363 5.18 -17.94 4.64
N PRO A 364 5.15 -17.36 5.85
CA PRO A 364 6.30 -16.62 6.39
C PRO A 364 7.54 -17.50 6.59
N ALA A 365 7.40 -18.80 6.80
CA ALA A 365 8.52 -19.72 6.98
C ALA A 365 9.33 -19.93 5.69
N ASP A 366 8.71 -19.74 4.52
CA ASP A 366 9.38 -19.89 3.22
C ASP A 366 10.34 -18.72 2.91
N GLN A 367 10.33 -17.66 3.73
CA GLN A 367 11.15 -16.47 3.54
C GLN A 367 12.42 -16.54 4.41
N PRO A 368 13.63 -16.44 3.82
CA PRO A 368 14.90 -16.37 4.57
C PRO A 368 14.86 -15.25 5.61
N SER A 369 15.50 -15.43 6.77
CA SER A 369 15.40 -14.49 7.90
C SER A 369 15.92 -13.08 7.58
N ASP A 370 16.91 -12.99 6.70
CA ASP A 370 17.52 -11.76 6.19
C ASP A 370 16.83 -11.26 4.91
N SER A 371 15.78 -11.93 4.45
CA SER A 371 15.11 -11.55 3.22
C SER A 371 14.40 -10.21 3.40
N PRO A 372 14.34 -9.40 2.34
CA PRO A 372 13.59 -8.17 2.40
C PRO A 372 12.09 -8.35 2.67
N ALA A 373 11.51 -9.50 2.29
CA ALA A 373 10.14 -9.84 2.64
C ALA A 373 9.97 -9.96 4.17
N ARG A 374 10.94 -10.57 4.88
CA ARG A 374 10.95 -10.60 6.34
C ARG A 374 11.09 -9.22 6.96
N ALA A 375 11.90 -8.37 6.37
CA ALA A 375 12.03 -7.00 6.83
C ALA A 375 10.71 -6.22 6.68
N LEU A 376 10.02 -6.37 5.53
CA LEU A 376 8.70 -5.77 5.32
C LEU A 376 7.65 -6.29 6.31
N MET A 377 7.64 -7.60 6.59
CA MET A 377 6.78 -8.19 7.62
C MET A 377 7.05 -7.60 9.02
N SER A 378 8.31 -7.33 9.33
CA SER A 378 8.77 -6.81 10.64
C SER A 378 8.50 -5.31 10.82
N GLU A 379 8.38 -4.55 9.73
CA GLU A 379 8.07 -3.11 9.76
C GLU A 379 6.59 -2.83 10.09
N ALA A 380 5.72 -3.83 9.95
CA ALA A 380 4.29 -3.69 10.25
C ALA A 380 4.03 -3.60 11.76
N SER A 381 3.26 -2.59 12.15
CA SER A 381 2.86 -2.43 13.55
C SER A 381 1.45 -2.97 13.83
N ILE A 382 0.71 -3.30 12.78
CA ILE A 382 -0.60 -3.95 12.85
C ILE A 382 -0.48 -5.24 12.07
N VAL A 383 -0.78 -6.36 12.71
CA VAL A 383 -0.68 -7.68 12.10
C VAL A 383 -1.97 -8.45 12.29
N VAL A 384 -2.46 -9.01 11.18
CA VAL A 384 -3.73 -9.72 11.10
C VAL A 384 -3.44 -11.14 10.64
N LEU A 385 -3.59 -12.09 11.55
CA LEU A 385 -3.10 -13.45 11.41
C LEU A 385 -4.29 -14.39 11.26
N PHE A 386 -4.55 -14.81 10.03
CA PHE A 386 -5.53 -15.85 9.71
C PHE A 386 -4.94 -17.25 9.94
N GLY A 387 -5.78 -18.27 9.82
CA GLY A 387 -5.37 -19.66 10.08
C GLY A 387 -4.17 -20.12 9.25
N GLN A 388 -3.27 -20.87 9.87
CA GLN A 388 -2.03 -21.38 9.29
C GLN A 388 -1.95 -22.89 9.51
N SER A 389 -2.02 -23.67 8.44
CA SER A 389 -2.05 -25.14 8.52
C SER A 389 -0.67 -25.75 8.77
N ARG A 390 0.40 -25.08 8.32
CA ARG A 390 1.78 -25.51 8.57
C ARG A 390 2.23 -25.05 9.95
N ALA A 391 2.72 -25.99 10.75
CA ALA A 391 3.25 -25.70 12.09
C ALA A 391 4.45 -24.74 12.04
N ASP A 392 5.29 -24.85 11.00
CA ASP A 392 6.44 -23.97 10.81
C ASP A 392 6.02 -22.51 10.59
N ASP A 393 4.98 -22.27 9.79
CA ASP A 393 4.45 -20.93 9.56
C ASP A 393 3.88 -20.33 10.86
N ALA A 394 3.13 -21.13 11.62
CA ALA A 394 2.54 -20.70 12.88
C ALA A 394 3.63 -20.34 13.90
N THR A 395 4.65 -21.21 14.03
CA THR A 395 5.80 -21.00 14.91
C THR A 395 6.57 -19.75 14.53
N GLU A 396 6.82 -19.58 13.24
CA GLU A 396 7.56 -18.42 12.76
C GLU A 396 6.78 -17.12 12.94
N THR A 397 5.45 -17.14 12.74
CA THR A 397 4.58 -16.00 13.01
C THR A 397 4.61 -15.60 14.48
N VAL A 398 4.53 -16.57 15.39
CA VAL A 398 4.60 -16.33 16.84
C VAL A 398 5.93 -15.72 17.22
N ARG A 399 7.03 -16.25 16.68
CA ARG A 399 8.38 -15.71 16.88
C ARG A 399 8.51 -14.28 16.36
N LEU A 400 8.09 -14.03 15.12
CA LEU A 400 8.25 -12.75 14.43
C LEU A 400 7.54 -11.61 15.18
N TYR A 401 6.34 -11.88 15.70
CA TYR A 401 5.52 -10.88 16.37
C TYR A 401 5.51 -11.00 17.90
N ARG A 402 6.39 -11.84 18.45
CA ARG A 402 6.56 -12.06 19.90
C ARG A 402 5.22 -12.33 20.60
N LEU A 403 4.43 -13.22 19.99
CA LEU A 403 3.10 -13.57 20.52
C LEU A 403 3.24 -14.46 21.76
N PRO A 404 2.24 -14.49 22.65
CA PRO A 404 2.25 -15.37 23.82
C PRO A 404 2.43 -16.85 23.45
N ALA A 405 3.11 -17.61 24.31
CA ALA A 405 3.30 -19.05 24.11
C ALA A 405 1.95 -19.79 23.97
N GLY A 406 1.88 -20.76 23.05
CA GLY A 406 0.65 -21.50 22.74
C GLY A 406 -0.24 -20.80 21.71
N THR A 407 0.18 -19.65 21.19
CA THR A 407 -0.53 -18.98 20.09
C THR A 407 -0.43 -19.75 18.78
N GLU A 408 0.62 -20.54 18.57
CA GLU A 408 0.81 -21.42 17.41
C GLU A 408 -0.42 -22.33 17.22
N ASP A 409 -0.78 -22.96 18.32
CA ASP A 409 -1.92 -23.84 18.49
C ASP A 409 -3.25 -23.16 18.16
N THR A 410 -3.37 -21.88 18.53
CA THR A 410 -4.52 -21.05 18.18
C THR A 410 -4.56 -20.76 16.68
N LEU A 411 -3.43 -20.37 16.09
CA LEU A 411 -3.32 -20.05 14.65
C LEU A 411 -3.67 -21.27 13.78
N VAL A 412 -3.28 -22.48 14.18
CA VAL A 412 -3.63 -23.71 13.45
C VAL A 412 -5.13 -23.99 13.47
N ARG A 413 -5.83 -23.62 14.55
CA ARG A 413 -7.26 -23.90 14.76
C ARG A 413 -8.22 -22.83 14.23
N LEU A 414 -7.72 -21.68 13.77
CA LEU A 414 -8.59 -20.60 13.28
C LEU A 414 -9.42 -21.02 12.05
N GLY A 415 -10.74 -20.83 12.16
CA GLY A 415 -11.69 -21.06 11.06
C GLY A 415 -11.61 -19.98 9.98
N ARG A 416 -12.32 -20.21 8.86
CA ARG A 416 -12.46 -19.20 7.79
C ARG A 416 -13.10 -17.93 8.35
N GLY A 417 -12.50 -16.78 8.08
CA GLY A 417 -12.97 -15.49 8.56
C GLY A 417 -12.62 -15.19 10.02
N GLN A 418 -11.90 -16.06 10.72
CA GLN A 418 -11.34 -15.78 12.04
C GLN A 418 -9.87 -15.42 11.91
N CYS A 419 -9.42 -14.44 12.67
CA CYS A 419 -8.02 -14.03 12.75
C CYS A 419 -7.62 -13.62 14.16
N LEU A 420 -6.34 -13.71 14.45
CA LEU A 420 -5.71 -13.09 15.61
C LEU A 420 -5.13 -11.73 15.17
N VAL A 421 -5.50 -10.67 15.87
CA VAL A 421 -5.04 -9.30 15.56
C VAL A 421 -4.12 -8.80 16.66
N LYS A 422 -2.98 -8.25 16.27
CA LYS A 422 -2.01 -7.60 17.17
C LYS A 422 -1.71 -6.19 16.65
N ILE A 423 -1.94 -5.19 17.50
CA ILE A 423 -1.71 -3.77 17.19
C ILE A 423 -0.70 -3.22 18.20
N GLY A 424 0.45 -2.75 17.71
CA GLY A 424 1.50 -2.14 18.52
C GLY A 424 1.85 -2.99 19.74
N THR A 425 1.76 -2.41 20.93
CA THR A 425 2.07 -3.09 22.20
C THR A 425 0.87 -3.79 22.83
N ARG A 426 -0.34 -3.67 22.28
CA ARG A 426 -1.58 -4.26 22.82
C ARG A 426 -1.54 -5.78 22.85
N ASP A 427 -2.18 -6.40 23.84
CA ASP A 427 -2.41 -7.84 23.83
C ASP A 427 -3.14 -8.27 22.53
N PRO A 428 -2.70 -9.38 21.90
CA PRO A 428 -3.40 -9.94 20.76
C PRO A 428 -4.84 -10.32 21.13
N PHE A 429 -5.77 -10.18 20.19
CA PHE A 429 -7.15 -10.63 20.37
C PHE A 429 -7.65 -11.40 19.17
N LEU A 430 -8.66 -12.25 19.42
CA LEU A 430 -9.36 -12.99 18.38
C LEU A 430 -10.49 -12.15 17.79
N LEU A 431 -10.54 -12.10 16.46
CA LEU A 431 -11.52 -11.37 15.68
C LEU A 431 -12.22 -12.32 14.71
N THR A 432 -13.54 -12.26 14.70
CA THR A 432 -14.39 -12.83 13.66
C THR A 432 -14.77 -11.72 12.69
N HIS A 433 -14.30 -11.82 11.46
CA HIS A 433 -14.62 -10.87 10.40
C HIS A 433 -16.11 -10.95 10.06
N ILE A 434 -16.79 -9.81 10.14
CA ILE A 434 -18.19 -9.67 9.71
C ILE A 434 -18.27 -8.84 8.44
N ARG A 435 -19.23 -9.19 7.59
CA ARG A 435 -19.49 -8.52 6.32
C ARG A 435 -20.98 -8.29 6.15
N SER A 436 -21.35 -7.14 5.60
CA SER A 436 -22.71 -6.93 5.12
C SER A 436 -22.96 -7.79 3.87
N PRO A 437 -24.24 -8.06 3.52
CA PRO A 437 -24.57 -8.73 2.26
C PRO A 437 -23.92 -8.07 1.03
N GLN A 438 -23.89 -6.73 0.99
CA GLN A 438 -23.26 -5.96 -0.09
C GLN A 438 -21.74 -6.19 -0.13
N GLU A 439 -21.07 -6.18 1.03
CA GLU A 439 -19.64 -6.47 1.10
C GLU A 439 -19.34 -7.91 0.68
N MET A 440 -20.19 -8.88 1.00
CA MET A 440 -20.02 -10.26 0.53
C MET A 440 -20.07 -10.35 -0.99
N LEU A 441 -21.01 -9.66 -1.64
CA LEU A 441 -21.12 -9.63 -3.11
C LEU A 441 -19.88 -8.97 -3.76
N LEU A 442 -19.43 -7.84 -3.22
CA LEU A 442 -18.30 -7.08 -3.76
C LEU A 442 -16.94 -7.76 -3.53
N THR A 443 -16.84 -8.62 -2.52
CA THR A 443 -15.59 -9.28 -2.13
C THR A 443 -15.52 -10.75 -2.51
N ASP A 444 -16.52 -11.26 -3.23
CA ASP A 444 -16.51 -12.63 -3.72
C ASP A 444 -15.41 -12.81 -4.78
N THR A 445 -14.60 -13.85 -4.59
CA THR A 445 -13.47 -14.22 -5.45
C THR A 445 -13.58 -15.67 -5.91
N ASP A 446 -14.61 -16.39 -5.47
CA ASP A 446 -14.77 -17.82 -5.71
C ASP A 446 -15.56 -18.10 -7.01
N ALA A 447 -15.96 -17.08 -7.78
CA ALA A 447 -16.76 -17.23 -9.01
C ALA A 447 -16.16 -18.21 -10.04
N ALA A 448 -14.84 -18.14 -10.25
CA ALA A 448 -14.12 -19.04 -11.15
C ALA A 448 -14.06 -20.49 -10.64
N ILE A 449 -14.05 -20.69 -9.32
CA ILE A 449 -13.99 -22.01 -8.67
C ILE A 449 -15.39 -22.63 -8.58
N THR A 450 -16.40 -21.81 -8.32
CA THR A 450 -17.79 -22.24 -8.16
C THR A 450 -18.53 -22.40 -9.49
N GLY A 451 -17.96 -21.91 -10.60
CA GLY A 451 -18.59 -21.93 -11.92
C GLY A 451 -19.84 -21.08 -12.03
N ARG A 452 -20.06 -20.15 -11.09
CA ARG A 452 -21.22 -19.25 -11.06
C ARG A 452 -20.79 -17.85 -11.47
N HIS A 453 -21.40 -17.32 -12.52
CA HIS A 453 -21.31 -15.90 -12.83
C HIS A 453 -22.13 -15.12 -11.81
N THR A 454 -21.52 -14.13 -11.15
CA THR A 454 -22.27 -13.10 -10.44
C THR A 454 -23.10 -12.35 -11.49
N PRO A 455 -24.43 -12.28 -11.37
CA PRO A 455 -25.26 -11.62 -12.37
C PRO A 455 -24.90 -10.14 -12.47
N ASP A 456 -24.78 -9.63 -13.69
CA ASP A 456 -24.50 -8.23 -13.98
C ASP A 456 -25.67 -7.36 -13.47
N HIS A 457 -25.39 -6.44 -12.55
CA HIS A 457 -26.39 -5.51 -12.01
C HIS A 457 -26.96 -4.54 -13.06
N ALA A 458 -26.42 -4.53 -14.28
CA ALA A 458 -26.96 -3.77 -15.40
C ALA A 458 -28.27 -4.37 -15.96
N THR A 459 -28.58 -5.65 -15.72
CA THR A 459 -29.75 -6.31 -16.31
C THR A 459 -30.96 -6.32 -15.38
N THR A 460 -30.78 -6.32 -14.06
CA THR A 460 -31.90 -6.38 -13.10
C THR A 460 -32.70 -5.08 -12.99
N ALA A 461 -32.10 -3.91 -13.25
CA ALA A 461 -32.83 -2.65 -13.23
C ALA A 461 -33.80 -2.48 -14.42
N ALA A 462 -33.58 -3.22 -15.51
CA ALA A 462 -34.47 -3.19 -16.68
C ALA A 462 -35.69 -4.10 -16.52
N GLU A 463 -35.59 -5.18 -15.73
CA GLU A 463 -36.70 -6.11 -15.49
C GLU A 463 -37.64 -5.64 -14.37
N GLU A 464 -37.15 -4.96 -13.34
CA GLU A 464 -38.02 -4.37 -12.29
C GLU A 464 -38.75 -3.09 -12.74
N ALA A 465 -38.31 -2.44 -13.82
CA ALA A 465 -39.04 -1.32 -14.43
C ALA A 465 -40.14 -1.78 -15.41
N ALA A 466 -40.21 -3.08 -15.70
CA ALA A 466 -41.16 -3.67 -16.64
C ALA A 466 -42.18 -4.63 -15.98
N SER A 467 -42.23 -4.70 -14.64
CA SER A 467 -43.21 -5.48 -13.87
C SER A 467 -44.21 -4.63 -13.11
#